data_AF-D5AAC1-F1
#
_entry.id   AF-D5AAC1-F1
#
_cell.length_a   1.000
_cell.length_b   1.000
_cell.length_c   1.000
_cell.angle_alpha   90.00
_cell.angle_beta   90.00
_cell.angle_gamma   90.00
#
_symmetry.space_group_name_H-M   'P 1'
#
loop_
_entity.id
_entity.type
_entity.pdbx_description
1 polymer ?
#
loop_
_entity_poly.entity_id
_entity_poly.type
_entity_poly.pdbx_seq_one_letter_code
_entity_poly.pdbx_strand_id
1 'polypeptide(L)'
;MGMPGCGRQRAKRPNSFADFLVQFRWVLIVPIVLPLSFLFYQYIQWRATIRRLIHGPPSEEKHRQAIKKVQDRIKRRHPKLDGMICTARRPWLEVSMRHSEHKRSHRFEVDLSHLTDIVWVDRERMLIKCEPMVCMSEVSAAVLPLGMAPQVLPELDDLTVGGVINGYGIEGSSHLFGLFSDTCVAYELVLVDGSLVRATADNEYSDLFHAVPWSHGSIGLLVGAEFRLTPVKEYMKVTYSPVTGNLDDIANHYLESFRPPQNDYEEKVPDFVETMIFNETNADHNRQVCFKRRGDLQRECD
;
A
#
# COMPACT_ATOMS: atom_id res chain seq x y z
N MET A 1 -6.67 53.16 3.94
CA MET A 1 -6.09 53.16 5.31
C MET A 1 -5.94 51.72 5.76
N GLY A 2 -4.75 51.14 5.60
CA GLY A 2 -4.46 49.77 6.04
C GLY A 2 -4.05 49.74 7.51
N MET A 3 -4.60 48.82 8.29
CA MET A 3 -4.18 48.61 9.67
C MET A 3 -2.81 47.92 9.72
N PRO A 4 -1.88 48.34 10.59
CA PRO A 4 -0.60 47.67 10.75
C PRO A 4 -0.79 46.35 11.51
N GLY A 5 -0.35 45.24 10.89
CA GLY A 5 -0.35 43.92 11.50
C GLY A 5 0.56 43.86 12.72
N CYS A 6 -0.02 43.58 13.88
CA CYS A 6 0.73 43.35 15.13
C CYS A 6 1.37 41.96 15.07
N GLY A 7 2.59 41.87 14.52
CA GLY A 7 3.42 40.68 14.61
C GLY A 7 3.96 40.51 16.02
N ARG A 8 3.32 39.68 16.85
CA ARG A 8 3.91 39.24 18.13
C ARG A 8 5.15 38.40 17.83
N GLN A 9 6.34 38.98 18.02
CA GLN A 9 7.58 38.21 18.06
C GLN A 9 7.52 37.26 19.27
N ARG A 10 7.48 35.96 19.00
CA ARG A 10 7.50 34.91 20.03
C ARG A 10 8.90 34.91 20.66
N ALA A 11 8.97 35.20 21.96
CA ALA A 11 10.24 35.17 22.70
C ALA A 11 10.92 33.80 22.51
N LYS A 12 12.21 33.80 22.10
CA LYS A 12 13.00 32.58 21.93
C LYS A 12 13.09 31.88 23.29
N ARG A 13 12.61 30.62 23.35
CA ARG A 13 12.79 29.77 24.54
C ARG A 13 14.29 29.58 24.80
N PRO A 14 14.72 29.50 26.07
CA PRO A 14 16.11 29.14 26.38
C PRO A 14 16.40 27.74 25.84
N ASN A 15 17.60 27.55 25.29
CA ASN A 15 18.04 26.28 24.72
C ASN A 15 17.87 25.16 25.77
N SER A 16 16.95 24.25 25.50
CA SER A 16 16.69 23.09 26.35
C SER A 16 17.75 22.01 26.07
N PHE A 17 17.96 21.11 27.03
CA PHE A 17 18.72 19.88 26.80
C PHE A 17 18.19 19.09 25.58
N ALA A 18 16.88 19.20 25.31
CA ALA A 18 16.26 18.67 24.10
C ALA A 18 16.83 19.30 22.82
N ASP A 19 17.10 20.61 22.79
CA ASP A 19 17.64 21.31 21.61
C ASP A 19 19.09 20.88 21.35
N PHE A 20 19.87 20.65 22.40
CA PHE A 20 21.21 20.05 22.30
C PHE A 20 21.16 18.64 21.71
N LEU A 21 20.28 17.77 22.21
CA LEU A 21 20.10 16.42 21.64
C LEU A 21 19.62 16.45 20.19
N VAL A 22 18.80 17.43 19.80
CA VAL A 22 18.36 17.64 18.42
C VAL A 22 19.50 18.14 17.53
N GLN A 23 20.38 19.00 18.05
CA GLN A 23 21.56 19.50 17.34
C GLN A 23 22.62 18.40 17.13
N PHE A 24 22.84 17.56 18.14
CA PHE A 24 23.79 16.44 18.09
C PHE A 24 23.13 15.10 17.76
N ARG A 25 21.92 15.11 17.18
CA ARG A 25 21.17 13.89 16.83
C ARG A 25 21.99 12.93 15.95
N TRP A 26 22.86 13.46 15.10
CA TRP A 26 23.71 12.69 14.20
C TRP A 26 24.65 11.74 14.96
N VAL A 27 25.06 12.09 16.19
CA VAL A 27 25.92 11.25 17.05
C VAL A 27 25.20 9.97 17.47
N LEU A 28 23.88 9.98 17.57
CA LEU A 28 23.08 8.78 17.82
C LEU A 28 22.59 8.14 16.51
N ILE A 29 22.19 8.97 15.54
CA ILE A 29 21.61 8.49 14.29
C ILE A 29 22.62 7.70 13.47
N VAL A 30 23.83 8.23 13.27
CA VAL A 30 24.81 7.63 12.36
C VAL A 30 25.38 6.31 12.90
N PRO A 31 25.83 6.18 14.16
CA PRO A 31 26.43 4.94 14.63
C PRO A 31 25.41 3.92 15.17
N ILE A 32 24.19 4.32 15.53
CA ILE A 32 23.20 3.41 16.15
C ILE A 32 21.98 3.25 15.27
N VAL A 33 21.25 4.34 14.99
CA VAL A 33 19.95 4.24 14.30
C VAL A 33 20.09 3.76 12.87
N LEU A 34 21.09 4.26 12.14
CA LEU A 34 21.28 3.93 10.73
C LEU A 34 21.72 2.47 10.54
N PRO A 35 22.70 1.92 11.28
CA PRO A 35 23.01 0.50 11.24
C PRO A 35 21.84 -0.38 11.69
N LEU A 36 21.13 0.01 12.76
CA LEU A 36 19.97 -0.75 13.24
C LEU A 36 18.84 -0.76 12.21
N SER A 37 18.58 0.38 11.56
CA SER A 37 17.61 0.51 10.47
C SER A 37 18.03 -0.33 9.26
N PHE A 38 19.31 -0.30 8.88
CA PHE A 38 19.83 -1.15 7.80
C PHE A 38 19.65 -2.64 8.11
N LEU A 39 20.03 -3.08 9.32
CA LEU A 39 19.83 -4.47 9.76
C LEU A 39 18.34 -4.84 9.77
N PHE A 40 17.47 -3.92 10.18
CA PHE A 40 16.03 -4.12 10.17
C PHE A 40 15.46 -4.25 8.75
N TYR A 41 15.85 -3.37 7.82
CA TYR A 41 15.49 -3.49 6.40
C TYR A 41 16.00 -4.80 5.81
N GLN A 42 17.24 -5.17 6.12
CA GLN A 42 17.81 -6.42 5.65
C GLN A 42 17.00 -7.59 6.19
N TYR A 43 16.68 -7.60 7.49
CA TYR A 43 15.80 -8.59 8.09
C TYR A 43 14.44 -8.67 7.37
N ILE A 44 13.79 -7.54 7.07
CA ILE A 44 12.52 -7.53 6.34
C ILE A 44 12.66 -8.21 4.98
N GLN A 45 13.72 -7.90 4.22
CA GLN A 45 13.96 -8.49 2.91
C GLN A 45 14.23 -10.01 2.99
N TRP A 46 14.98 -10.46 4.00
CA TRP A 46 15.27 -11.89 4.17
C TRP A 46 14.14 -12.67 4.86
N ARG A 47 13.21 -12.02 5.57
CA ARG A 47 12.20 -12.72 6.39
C ARG A 47 11.38 -13.70 5.57
N ALA A 48 11.00 -13.33 4.36
CA ALA A 48 10.20 -14.16 3.47
C ALA A 48 11.01 -15.38 3.03
N THR A 49 12.28 -15.18 2.67
CA THR A 49 13.22 -16.24 2.32
C THR A 49 13.50 -17.18 3.49
N ILE A 50 13.79 -16.64 4.68
CA ILE A 50 14.01 -17.41 5.92
C ILE A 50 12.77 -18.24 6.24
N ARG A 51 11.58 -17.66 6.14
CA ARG A 51 10.31 -18.37 6.37
C ARG A 51 10.11 -19.50 5.37
N ARG A 52 10.39 -19.27 4.08
CA ARG A 52 10.34 -20.33 3.05
C ARG A 52 11.34 -21.45 3.33
N LEU A 53 12.52 -21.14 3.86
CA LEU A 53 13.51 -22.14 4.25
C LEU A 53 13.05 -22.97 5.45
N ILE A 54 12.46 -22.34 6.46
CA ILE A 54 12.04 -23.01 7.71
C ILE A 54 10.74 -23.80 7.50
N HIS A 55 9.75 -23.18 6.85
CA HIS A 55 8.40 -23.73 6.75
C HIS A 55 8.12 -24.38 5.39
N GLY A 56 9.01 -24.27 4.41
CA GLY A 56 8.83 -24.76 3.04
C GLY A 56 8.13 -23.75 2.12
N PRO A 57 7.99 -24.06 0.82
CA PRO A 57 7.38 -23.16 -0.16
C PRO A 57 5.89 -22.92 0.13
N PRO A 58 5.35 -21.74 -0.22
CA PRO A 58 3.92 -21.49 -0.11
C PRO A 58 3.13 -22.46 -1.00
N SER A 59 1.96 -22.86 -0.54
CA SER A 59 1.07 -23.77 -1.28
C SER A 59 -0.39 -23.50 -0.93
N GLU A 60 -1.29 -23.88 -1.83
CA GLU A 60 -2.73 -23.73 -1.65
C GLU A 60 -3.24 -24.55 -0.44
N GLU A 61 -2.60 -25.69 -0.15
CA GLU A 61 -2.87 -26.49 1.04
C GLU A 61 -2.47 -25.77 2.34
N LYS A 62 -1.29 -25.14 2.40
CA LYS A 62 -0.88 -24.35 3.58
C LYS A 62 -1.80 -23.18 3.83
N HIS A 63 -2.20 -22.51 2.75
CA HIS A 63 -3.15 -21.42 2.80
C HIS A 63 -4.49 -21.88 3.40
N ARG A 64 -5.05 -23.01 2.93
CA ARG A 64 -6.26 -23.62 3.51
C ARG A 64 -6.09 -23.96 5.00
N GLN A 65 -4.93 -24.48 5.39
CA GLN A 65 -4.64 -24.76 6.81
C GLN A 65 -4.56 -23.47 7.64
N ALA A 66 -4.00 -22.40 7.09
CA ALA A 66 -3.94 -21.08 7.73
C ALA A 66 -5.34 -20.47 7.90
N ILE A 67 -6.20 -20.59 6.88
CA ILE A 67 -7.61 -20.20 6.94
C ILE A 67 -8.36 -21.00 8.00
N LYS A 68 -8.13 -22.32 8.08
CA LYS A 68 -8.78 -23.18 9.06
C LYS A 68 -8.52 -22.72 10.50
N LYS A 69 -7.31 -22.24 10.80
CA LYS A 69 -6.99 -21.63 12.11
C LYS A 69 -7.86 -20.41 12.42
N VAL A 70 -8.12 -19.58 11.41
CA VAL A 70 -8.99 -18.40 11.52
C VAL A 70 -10.45 -18.83 11.74
N GLN A 71 -10.95 -19.81 10.97
CA GLN A 71 -12.29 -20.36 11.13
C GLN A 71 -12.49 -20.99 12.51
N ASP A 72 -11.53 -21.81 12.97
CA ASP A 72 -11.56 -22.44 14.29
C ASP A 72 -11.52 -21.40 15.41
N ARG A 73 -10.76 -20.30 15.23
CA ARG A 73 -10.76 -19.19 16.17
C ARG A 73 -12.13 -18.52 16.25
N ILE A 74 -12.78 -18.24 15.12
CA ILE A 74 -14.11 -17.63 15.09
C ILE A 74 -15.16 -18.56 15.71
N LYS A 75 -15.12 -19.86 15.43
CA LYS A 75 -16.08 -20.83 16.00
C LYS A 75 -16.01 -20.97 17.52
N ARG A 76 -14.88 -20.63 18.13
CA ARG A 76 -14.73 -20.60 19.60
C ARG A 76 -15.35 -19.36 20.25
N ARG A 77 -15.80 -18.38 19.45
CA ARG A 77 -16.44 -17.18 19.97
C ARG A 77 -17.81 -17.52 20.55
N HIS A 78 -18.10 -17.00 21.74
CA HIS A 78 -19.41 -17.05 22.37
C HIS A 78 -20.14 -15.71 22.17
N PRO A 79 -21.15 -15.60 21.28
CA PRO A 79 -21.73 -14.32 20.88
C PRO A 79 -22.33 -13.47 22.03
N LYS A 80 -22.73 -14.11 23.13
CA LYS A 80 -23.30 -13.44 24.31
C LYS A 80 -22.24 -12.95 25.31
N LEU A 81 -21.07 -13.56 25.33
CA LEU A 81 -20.01 -13.29 26.30
C LEU A 81 -18.85 -12.51 25.68
N ASP A 82 -18.55 -12.79 24.42
CA ASP A 82 -17.46 -12.18 23.68
C ASP A 82 -17.96 -10.95 22.91
N GLY A 83 -17.15 -9.90 22.92
CA GLY A 83 -17.42 -8.67 22.20
C GLY A 83 -17.39 -8.82 20.67
N MET A 84 -17.41 -7.69 19.98
CA MET A 84 -17.36 -7.66 18.50
C MET A 84 -16.07 -8.30 17.98
N ILE A 85 -16.15 -8.97 16.83
CA ILE A 85 -14.97 -9.53 16.17
C ILE A 85 -14.12 -8.39 15.63
N CYS A 86 -12.81 -8.46 15.86
CA CYS A 86 -11.85 -7.56 15.23
C CYS A 86 -10.55 -8.30 14.91
N THR A 87 -9.80 -7.77 13.95
CA THR A 87 -8.44 -8.26 13.71
C THR A 87 -7.54 -7.90 14.90
N ALA A 88 -6.61 -8.78 15.25
CA ALA A 88 -5.61 -8.55 16.30
C ALA A 88 -4.50 -7.56 15.85
N ARG A 89 -4.73 -6.79 14.77
CA ARG A 89 -3.74 -5.88 14.21
C ARG A 89 -3.51 -4.70 15.17
N ARG A 90 -2.27 -4.57 15.62
CA ARG A 90 -1.82 -3.52 16.53
C ARG A 90 -1.99 -2.13 15.89
N PRO A 91 -2.54 -1.13 16.61
CA PRO A 91 -2.83 0.18 16.03
C PRO A 91 -1.62 0.93 15.44
N TRP A 92 -0.42 0.74 15.99
CA TRP A 92 0.80 1.39 15.48
C TRP A 92 1.34 0.78 14.18
N LEU A 93 0.76 -0.33 13.71
CA LEU A 93 1.01 -0.90 12.38
C LEU A 93 0.02 -0.36 11.34
N GLU A 94 -0.88 0.55 11.74
CA GLU A 94 -1.82 1.23 10.84
C GLU A 94 -1.25 2.59 10.49
N VAL A 95 -1.30 2.94 9.20
CA VAL A 95 -0.87 4.26 8.70
C VAL A 95 -1.88 5.36 9.08
N SER A 96 -3.07 4.96 9.55
CA SER A 96 -4.10 5.89 9.97
C SER A 96 -3.80 6.49 11.34
N MET A 97 -3.90 7.81 11.45
CA MET A 97 -3.87 8.52 12.73
C MET A 97 -5.18 8.37 13.53
N ARG A 98 -6.21 7.71 12.96
CA ARG A 98 -7.46 7.47 13.69
C ARG A 98 -7.21 6.48 14.83
N HIS A 99 -7.45 6.94 16.04
CA HIS A 99 -7.65 6.04 17.17
C HIS A 99 -8.96 5.27 16.97
N SER A 100 -8.86 4.02 16.55
CA SER A 100 -9.99 3.12 16.41
C SER A 100 -10.62 2.81 17.78
N GLU A 101 -11.66 3.54 18.16
CA GLU A 101 -12.36 3.35 19.45
C GLU A 101 -12.93 1.94 19.60
N HIS A 102 -13.31 1.29 18.50
CA HIS A 102 -13.77 -0.11 18.50
C HIS A 102 -12.71 -1.11 19.00
N LYS A 103 -11.41 -0.73 18.95
CA LYS A 103 -10.32 -1.54 19.53
C LYS A 103 -10.08 -1.26 21.01
N ARG A 104 -10.89 -0.44 21.68
CA ARG A 104 -10.79 -0.18 23.13
C ARG A 104 -11.87 -0.89 23.95
N SER A 105 -12.98 -1.29 23.33
CA SER A 105 -14.07 -2.03 23.97
C SER A 105 -13.78 -3.53 24.12
N HIS A 106 -14.66 -4.23 24.86
CA HIS A 106 -14.71 -5.69 24.91
C HIS A 106 -14.79 -6.25 23.49
N ARG A 107 -13.85 -7.09 23.09
CA ARG A 107 -13.68 -7.53 21.70
C ARG A 107 -13.11 -8.94 21.61
N PHE A 108 -13.43 -9.62 20.52
CA PHE A 108 -12.91 -10.93 20.20
C PHE A 108 -11.86 -10.79 19.11
N GLU A 109 -10.59 -10.77 19.51
CA GLU A 109 -9.47 -10.61 18.60
C GLU A 109 -9.18 -11.92 17.84
N VAL A 110 -9.10 -11.78 16.51
CA VAL A 110 -8.68 -12.83 15.58
C VAL A 110 -7.35 -12.43 14.98
N ASP A 111 -6.33 -13.24 15.24
CA ASP A 111 -5.00 -13.01 14.70
C ASP A 111 -4.92 -13.49 13.25
N LEU A 112 -4.54 -12.57 12.36
CA LEU A 112 -4.30 -12.81 10.95
C LEU A 112 -2.82 -12.62 10.60
N SER A 113 -1.95 -12.34 11.57
CA SER A 113 -0.54 -12.01 11.35
C SER A 113 0.28 -13.13 10.71
N HIS A 114 -0.21 -14.37 10.78
CA HIS A 114 0.41 -15.53 10.12
C HIS A 114 0.09 -15.61 8.62
N LEU A 115 -0.89 -14.86 8.12
CA LEU A 115 -1.33 -14.87 6.72
C LEU A 115 -0.45 -13.94 5.84
N THR A 116 0.80 -14.31 5.60
CA THR A 116 1.79 -13.50 4.87
C THR A 116 2.42 -14.21 3.67
N ASP A 117 1.78 -15.24 3.13
CA ASP A 117 2.29 -16.01 1.99
C ASP A 117 1.69 -15.54 0.66
N ILE A 118 2.54 -15.52 -0.38
CA ILE A 118 2.10 -15.43 -1.77
C ILE A 118 1.78 -16.87 -2.21
N VAL A 119 0.50 -17.17 -2.38
CA VAL A 119 0.00 -18.53 -2.59
C VAL A 119 0.43 -19.08 -3.95
N TRP A 120 0.24 -18.29 -5.01
CA TRP A 120 0.69 -18.60 -6.37
C TRP A 120 0.78 -17.34 -7.23
N VAL A 121 1.57 -17.44 -8.30
CA VAL A 121 1.67 -16.44 -9.37
C VAL A 121 1.46 -17.14 -10.70
N ASP A 122 0.44 -16.71 -11.45
CA ASP A 122 0.09 -17.25 -12.76
C ASP A 122 0.54 -16.26 -13.85
N ARG A 123 1.52 -16.69 -14.65
CA ARG A 123 2.10 -15.87 -15.73
C ARG A 123 1.24 -15.84 -16.98
N GLU A 124 0.42 -16.86 -17.21
CA GLU A 124 -0.43 -16.93 -18.40
C GLU A 124 -1.66 -16.06 -18.21
N ARG A 125 -2.29 -16.16 -17.02
CA ARG A 125 -3.47 -15.35 -16.68
C ARG A 125 -3.13 -13.95 -16.19
N MET A 126 -1.84 -13.67 -15.92
CA MET A 126 -1.38 -12.44 -15.28
C MET A 126 -2.11 -12.17 -13.97
N LEU A 127 -2.18 -13.20 -13.10
CA LEU A 127 -2.84 -13.14 -11.81
C LEU A 127 -1.88 -13.53 -10.70
N ILE A 128 -2.09 -12.93 -9.53
CA ILE A 128 -1.41 -13.35 -8.30
C ILE A 128 -2.46 -13.58 -7.22
N LYS A 129 -2.28 -14.66 -6.46
CA LYS A 129 -3.01 -14.88 -5.22
C LYS A 129 -2.08 -14.71 -4.03
N CYS A 130 -2.47 -13.88 -3.09
CA CYS A 130 -1.71 -13.67 -1.87
C CYS A 130 -2.60 -13.48 -0.65
N GLU A 131 -1.99 -13.68 0.50
CA GLU A 131 -2.61 -13.48 1.79
C GLU A 131 -2.61 -12.00 2.21
N PRO A 132 -3.56 -11.57 3.06
CA PRO A 132 -3.80 -10.16 3.38
C PRO A 132 -2.64 -9.43 4.04
N MET A 133 -1.75 -10.13 4.75
CA MET A 133 -0.61 -9.51 5.44
C MET A 133 0.68 -9.52 4.61
N VAL A 134 0.63 -9.97 3.36
CA VAL A 134 1.73 -9.77 2.40
C VAL A 134 1.90 -8.28 2.14
N CYS A 135 3.13 -7.78 2.23
CA CYS A 135 3.46 -6.39 1.94
C CYS A 135 3.63 -6.17 0.43
N MET A 136 3.39 -4.95 -0.07
CA MET A 136 3.55 -4.62 -1.49
C MET A 136 5.01 -4.76 -1.97
N SER A 137 5.98 -4.54 -1.09
CA SER A 137 7.38 -4.86 -1.33
C SER A 137 7.61 -6.35 -1.62
N GLU A 138 6.98 -7.25 -0.86
CA GLU A 138 7.08 -8.70 -1.06
C GLU A 138 6.41 -9.15 -2.35
N VAL A 139 5.26 -8.54 -2.69
CA VAL A 139 4.60 -8.74 -4.00
C VAL A 139 5.55 -8.34 -5.12
N SER A 140 6.08 -7.12 -5.08
CA SER A 140 6.97 -6.58 -6.11
C SER A 140 8.22 -7.42 -6.28
N ALA A 141 8.87 -7.81 -5.17
CA ALA A 141 10.04 -8.67 -5.20
C ALA A 141 9.76 -10.06 -5.80
N ALA A 142 8.52 -10.57 -5.68
CA ALA A 142 8.14 -11.87 -6.24
C ALA A 142 7.81 -11.81 -7.74
N VAL A 143 7.18 -10.73 -8.21
CA VAL A 143 6.70 -10.63 -9.60
C VAL A 143 7.67 -9.91 -10.54
N LEU A 144 8.49 -8.99 -10.03
CA LEU A 144 9.44 -8.22 -10.84
C LEU A 144 10.48 -9.09 -11.56
N PRO A 145 11.10 -10.11 -10.93
CA PRO A 145 12.00 -11.03 -11.63
C PRO A 145 11.32 -11.83 -12.76
N LEU A 146 9.99 -11.85 -12.78
CA LEU A 146 9.18 -12.51 -13.80
C LEU A 146 8.77 -11.57 -14.93
N GLY A 147 9.23 -10.31 -14.91
CA GLY A 147 8.86 -9.28 -15.88
C GLY A 147 7.44 -8.74 -15.70
N MET A 148 6.89 -8.81 -14.48
CA MET A 148 5.53 -8.39 -14.17
C MET A 148 5.50 -7.41 -12.99
N ALA A 149 4.42 -6.61 -12.88
CA ALA A 149 4.11 -5.81 -11.70
C ALA A 149 2.59 -5.79 -11.46
N PRO A 150 2.12 -5.48 -10.23
CA PRO A 150 0.72 -5.14 -10.01
C PRO A 150 0.26 -3.99 -10.92
N GLN A 151 -0.98 -4.02 -11.38
CA GLN A 151 -1.55 -2.94 -12.21
C GLN A 151 -1.55 -1.59 -11.47
N VAL A 152 -1.90 -1.62 -10.18
CA VAL A 152 -1.83 -0.49 -9.27
C VAL A 152 -0.80 -0.83 -8.20
N LEU A 153 0.25 -0.03 -8.08
CA LEU A 153 1.35 -0.29 -7.14
C LEU A 153 1.45 0.84 -6.12
N PRO A 154 1.21 0.55 -4.82
CA PRO A 154 1.36 1.51 -3.75
C PRO A 154 2.74 2.12 -3.57
N GLU A 155 2.83 3.44 -3.37
CA GLU A 155 4.10 4.15 -3.15
C GLU A 155 4.83 3.66 -1.88
N LEU A 156 4.07 3.20 -0.89
CA LEU A 156 4.59 2.73 0.39
C LEU A 156 4.72 1.20 0.41
N ASP A 157 5.96 0.73 0.39
CA ASP A 157 6.37 -0.68 0.40
C ASP A 157 5.84 -1.51 1.58
N ASP A 158 5.63 -0.87 2.72
CA ASP A 158 5.16 -1.49 3.97
C ASP A 158 3.63 -1.67 4.02
N LEU A 159 2.90 -1.17 3.01
CA LEU A 159 1.47 -1.40 2.93
C LEU A 159 1.18 -2.87 2.62
N THR A 160 0.21 -3.41 3.35
CA THR A 160 -0.24 -4.80 3.19
C THR A 160 -1.36 -4.89 2.17
N VAL A 161 -1.42 -5.94 1.37
CA VAL A 161 -2.46 -6.15 0.35
C VAL A 161 -3.86 -5.98 0.91
N GLY A 162 -4.15 -6.61 2.06
CA GLY A 162 -5.47 -6.48 2.68
C GLY A 162 -5.78 -5.08 3.22
N GLY A 163 -4.75 -4.33 3.60
CA GLY A 163 -4.87 -2.92 4.00
C GLY A 163 -5.16 -1.99 2.82
N VAL A 164 -4.56 -2.27 1.65
CA VAL A 164 -4.78 -1.52 0.42
C VAL A 164 -6.19 -1.77 -0.13
N ILE A 165 -6.67 -3.02 -0.08
CA ILE A 165 -8.03 -3.41 -0.50
C ILE A 165 -9.11 -2.81 0.41
N ASN A 166 -8.98 -3.00 1.72
CA ASN A 166 -9.98 -2.51 2.68
C ASN A 166 -9.88 -0.99 2.93
N GLY A 167 -8.76 -0.38 2.54
CA GLY A 167 -8.53 1.05 2.54
C GLY A 167 -8.98 1.66 1.22
N TYR A 168 -8.19 2.59 0.68
CA TYR A 168 -8.51 3.32 -0.55
C TYR A 168 -7.72 2.80 -1.76
N GLY A 169 -6.39 2.66 -1.61
CA GLY A 169 -5.51 2.05 -2.62
C GLY A 169 -5.44 2.81 -3.95
N ILE A 170 -5.17 4.13 -3.90
CA ILE A 170 -5.00 5.00 -5.07
C ILE A 170 -3.53 5.31 -5.30
N GLU A 171 -3.08 5.26 -6.57
CA GLU A 171 -1.67 5.47 -6.92
C GLU A 171 -1.52 6.07 -8.32
N GLY A 172 -0.29 6.36 -8.74
CA GLY A 172 0.02 7.03 -10.00
C GLY A 172 -0.48 6.33 -11.27
N SER A 173 -0.79 5.03 -11.24
CA SER A 173 -1.39 4.29 -12.37
C SER A 173 -2.91 4.16 -12.30
N SER A 174 -3.55 4.74 -11.27
CA SER A 174 -5.00 4.61 -11.05
C SER A 174 -5.85 5.29 -12.11
N HIS A 175 -5.32 6.24 -12.88
CA HIS A 175 -6.03 6.82 -14.03
C HIS A 175 -6.25 5.82 -15.18
N LEU A 176 -5.45 4.74 -15.23
CA LEU A 176 -5.60 3.68 -16.23
C LEU A 176 -6.40 2.48 -15.71
N PHE A 177 -6.14 2.08 -14.47
CA PHE A 177 -6.65 0.82 -13.93
C PHE A 177 -7.69 0.99 -12.81
N GLY A 178 -8.00 2.23 -12.43
CA GLY A 178 -8.85 2.51 -11.28
C GLY A 178 -8.10 2.34 -9.95
N LEU A 179 -8.83 1.98 -8.90
CA LEU A 179 -8.26 1.70 -7.59
C LEU A 179 -7.65 0.30 -7.56
N PHE A 180 -6.82 0.03 -6.56
CA PHE A 180 -6.27 -1.32 -6.37
C PHE A 180 -7.37 -2.39 -6.27
N SER A 181 -8.51 -2.05 -5.64
CA SER A 181 -9.69 -2.93 -5.59
C SER A 181 -10.26 -3.28 -6.96
N ASP A 182 -10.20 -2.37 -7.93
CA ASP A 182 -10.74 -2.60 -9.29
C ASP A 182 -9.88 -3.59 -10.08
N THR A 183 -8.61 -3.72 -9.70
CA THR A 183 -7.68 -4.72 -10.25
C THR A 183 -7.89 -6.12 -9.67
N CYS A 184 -8.63 -6.23 -8.56
CA CYS A 184 -8.92 -7.51 -7.92
C CYS A 184 -9.97 -8.31 -8.70
N VAL A 185 -9.83 -9.63 -8.70
CA VAL A 185 -10.73 -10.56 -9.40
C VAL A 185 -11.46 -11.50 -8.45
N ALA A 186 -10.89 -11.75 -7.27
CA ALA A 186 -11.53 -12.55 -6.23
C ALA A 186 -11.04 -12.14 -4.84
N TYR A 187 -11.94 -12.26 -3.87
CA TYR A 187 -11.64 -12.14 -2.45
C TYR A 187 -12.03 -13.42 -1.72
N GLU A 188 -11.20 -13.86 -0.79
CA GLU A 188 -11.55 -14.91 0.17
C GLU A 188 -11.76 -14.29 1.53
N LEU A 189 -12.95 -14.50 2.08
CA LEU A 189 -13.42 -13.89 3.31
C LEU A 189 -13.85 -14.99 4.28
N VAL A 190 -13.45 -14.86 5.53
CA VAL A 190 -14.08 -15.61 6.62
C VAL A 190 -15.13 -14.72 7.28
N LEU A 191 -16.38 -15.15 7.19
CA LEU A 191 -17.53 -14.45 7.78
C LEU A 191 -17.64 -14.71 9.28
N VAL A 192 -18.55 -14.00 9.93
CA VAL A 192 -18.76 -14.03 11.40
C VAL A 192 -19.21 -15.40 11.92
N ASP A 193 -19.89 -16.19 11.09
CA ASP A 193 -20.28 -17.56 11.38
C ASP A 193 -19.14 -18.58 11.21
N GLY A 194 -17.98 -18.12 10.71
CA GLY A 194 -16.81 -18.94 10.41
C GLY A 194 -16.86 -19.63 9.05
N SER A 195 -17.86 -19.34 8.20
CA SER A 195 -17.87 -19.80 6.81
C SER A 195 -16.78 -19.12 6.00
N LEU A 196 -16.21 -19.86 5.04
CA LEU A 196 -15.27 -19.32 4.06
C LEU A 196 -16.04 -19.06 2.77
N VAL A 197 -15.99 -17.82 2.30
CA VAL A 197 -16.63 -17.36 1.07
C VAL A 197 -15.56 -16.89 0.10
N ARG A 198 -15.65 -17.35 -1.16
CA ARG A 198 -14.89 -16.76 -2.27
C ARG A 198 -15.83 -15.86 -3.06
N ALA A 199 -15.66 -14.55 -2.93
CA ALA A 199 -16.46 -13.55 -3.62
C ALA A 199 -15.79 -13.15 -4.94
N THR A 200 -16.57 -13.21 -6.04
CA THR A 200 -16.17 -12.74 -7.37
C THR A 200 -17.30 -11.90 -7.97
N ALA A 201 -17.01 -11.11 -9.00
CA ALA A 201 -18.02 -10.23 -9.62
C ALA A 201 -19.19 -11.00 -10.28
N ASP A 202 -18.98 -12.27 -10.61
CA ASP A 202 -19.84 -13.12 -11.44
C ASP A 202 -20.52 -14.27 -10.69
N ASN A 203 -20.38 -14.35 -9.35
CA ASN A 203 -20.96 -15.43 -8.55
C ASN A 203 -22.05 -14.94 -7.57
N GLU A 204 -22.57 -15.87 -6.75
CA GLU A 204 -23.63 -15.60 -5.77
C GLU A 204 -23.23 -14.59 -4.67
N TYR A 205 -21.94 -14.29 -4.53
CA TYR A 205 -21.38 -13.34 -3.55
C TYR A 205 -20.88 -12.06 -4.23
N SER A 206 -21.43 -11.69 -5.39
CA SER A 206 -21.08 -10.47 -6.12
C SER A 206 -21.32 -9.20 -5.30
N ASP A 207 -22.35 -9.22 -4.45
CA ASP A 207 -22.66 -8.15 -3.49
C ASP A 207 -21.51 -7.95 -2.49
N LEU A 208 -20.97 -9.04 -1.93
CA LEU A 208 -19.79 -9.00 -1.06
C LEU A 208 -18.57 -8.53 -1.84
N PHE A 209 -18.36 -8.99 -3.07
CA PHE A 209 -17.23 -8.58 -3.90
C PHE A 209 -17.18 -7.05 -4.07
N HIS A 210 -18.32 -6.42 -4.35
CA HIS A 210 -18.40 -4.96 -4.50
C HIS A 210 -18.44 -4.20 -3.17
N ALA A 211 -18.81 -4.85 -2.06
CA ALA A 211 -18.88 -4.21 -0.74
C ALA A 211 -17.57 -4.27 0.06
N VAL A 212 -16.70 -5.25 -0.20
CA VAL A 212 -15.41 -5.41 0.50
C VAL A 212 -14.48 -4.19 0.37
N PRO A 213 -14.29 -3.60 -0.83
CA PRO A 213 -13.50 -2.38 -0.96
C PRO A 213 -14.01 -1.30 -0.03
N TRP A 214 -13.09 -0.64 0.68
CA TRP A 214 -13.39 0.47 1.61
C TRP A 214 -14.22 0.08 2.84
N SER A 215 -14.49 -1.22 3.05
CA SER A 215 -15.20 -1.70 4.24
C SER A 215 -14.40 -1.52 5.54
N HIS A 216 -13.11 -1.19 5.45
CA HIS A 216 -12.19 -1.18 6.61
C HIS A 216 -12.20 -2.50 7.40
N GLY A 217 -12.55 -3.62 6.76
CA GLY A 217 -12.65 -4.93 7.39
C GLY A 217 -13.92 -5.15 8.23
N SER A 218 -14.99 -4.35 8.02
CA SER A 218 -16.24 -4.48 8.78
C SER A 218 -17.14 -5.62 8.32
N ILE A 219 -16.99 -6.08 7.07
CA ILE A 219 -17.88 -7.06 6.42
C ILE A 219 -17.42 -8.50 6.68
N GLY A 220 -16.12 -8.72 6.74
CA GLY A 220 -15.53 -10.04 6.95
C GLY A 220 -14.01 -9.95 7.12
N LEU A 221 -13.42 -11.05 7.56
CA LEU A 221 -11.96 -11.16 7.64
C LEU A 221 -11.43 -11.59 6.28
N LEU A 222 -10.80 -10.65 5.56
CA LEU A 222 -10.07 -10.98 4.33
C LEU A 222 -8.92 -11.93 4.67
N VAL A 223 -8.91 -13.10 4.04
CA VAL A 223 -7.89 -14.14 4.23
C VAL A 223 -7.10 -14.44 2.96
N GLY A 224 -7.60 -14.06 1.79
CA GLY A 224 -6.90 -14.17 0.51
C GLY A 224 -7.44 -13.17 -0.50
N ALA A 225 -6.59 -12.74 -1.43
CA ALA A 225 -6.97 -11.86 -2.53
C ALA A 225 -6.28 -12.28 -3.83
N GLU A 226 -7.03 -12.22 -4.92
CA GLU A 226 -6.53 -12.43 -6.28
C GLU A 226 -6.63 -11.11 -7.06
N PHE A 227 -5.54 -10.65 -7.68
CA PHE A 227 -5.54 -9.42 -8.48
C PHE A 227 -4.64 -9.50 -9.71
N ARG A 228 -4.88 -8.59 -10.65
CA ARG A 228 -4.23 -8.56 -11.96
C ARG A 228 -2.84 -7.97 -11.92
N LEU A 229 -1.98 -8.57 -12.72
CA LEU A 229 -0.62 -8.13 -13.03
C LEU A 229 -0.57 -7.54 -14.45
N THR A 230 0.47 -6.75 -14.70
CA THR A 230 0.79 -6.18 -16.02
C THR A 230 2.26 -6.44 -16.35
N PRO A 231 2.61 -6.69 -17.62
CA PRO A 231 4.01 -6.88 -18.01
C PRO A 231 4.78 -5.57 -17.90
N VAL A 232 5.98 -5.62 -17.33
CA VAL A 232 6.86 -4.45 -17.13
C VAL A 232 8.19 -4.61 -17.87
N LYS A 233 8.77 -3.46 -18.24
CA LYS A 233 10.13 -3.37 -18.80
C LYS A 233 11.11 -3.09 -17.66
N GLU A 234 12.39 -3.37 -17.89
CA GLU A 234 13.46 -3.12 -16.92
C GLU A 234 13.63 -1.63 -16.62
N TYR A 235 13.44 -0.78 -17.63
CA TYR A 235 13.60 0.66 -17.51
C TYR A 235 12.32 1.41 -17.88
N MET A 236 12.17 2.58 -17.26
CA MET A 236 11.16 3.57 -17.60
C MET A 236 11.83 4.93 -17.83
N LYS A 237 11.30 5.68 -18.78
CA LYS A 237 11.69 7.07 -19.01
C LYS A 237 10.99 7.93 -17.97
N VAL A 238 11.74 8.72 -17.21
CA VAL A 238 11.14 9.72 -16.32
C VAL A 238 11.15 11.08 -17.04
N THR A 239 10.02 11.77 -17.04
CA THR A 239 9.91 13.17 -17.51
C THR A 239 9.64 14.05 -16.29
N TYR A 240 10.10 15.29 -16.29
CA TYR A 240 9.82 16.24 -15.22
C TYR A 240 9.37 17.55 -15.85
N SER A 241 8.17 17.99 -15.50
CA SER A 241 7.55 19.21 -16.00
C SER A 241 7.34 20.18 -14.83
N PRO A 242 8.24 21.14 -14.60
CA PRO A 242 8.05 22.15 -13.57
C PRO A 242 6.96 23.14 -13.99
N VAL A 243 6.05 23.45 -13.08
CA VAL A 243 5.03 24.49 -13.26
C VAL A 243 5.15 25.49 -12.11
N THR A 244 5.21 26.76 -12.46
CA THR A 244 5.14 27.87 -11.52
C THR A 244 3.93 28.71 -11.87
N GLY A 245 3.14 29.10 -10.87
CA GLY A 245 1.89 29.81 -11.11
C GLY A 245 0.95 29.74 -9.93
N ASN A 246 -0.30 30.08 -10.19
CA ASN A 246 -1.38 29.88 -9.23
C ASN A 246 -1.83 28.40 -9.20
N LEU A 247 -2.76 28.06 -8.31
CA LEU A 247 -3.27 26.69 -8.19
C LEU A 247 -4.02 26.22 -9.46
N ASP A 248 -4.67 27.13 -10.18
CA ASP A 248 -5.41 26.79 -11.40
C ASP A 248 -4.44 26.41 -12.53
N ASP A 249 -3.32 27.12 -12.67
CA ASP A 249 -2.26 26.82 -13.64
C ASP A 249 -1.70 25.41 -13.38
N ILE A 250 -1.43 25.08 -12.12
CA ILE A 250 -0.92 23.77 -11.70
C ILE A 250 -1.96 22.68 -11.97
N ALA A 251 -3.22 22.91 -11.60
CA ALA A 251 -4.31 21.96 -11.80
C ALA A 251 -4.56 21.69 -13.29
N ASN A 252 -4.53 22.73 -14.13
CA ASN A 252 -4.69 22.61 -15.57
C ASN A 252 -3.56 21.76 -16.17
N HIS A 253 -2.31 22.01 -15.78
CA HIS A 253 -1.19 21.21 -16.28
C HIS A 253 -1.25 19.75 -15.84
N TYR A 254 -1.70 19.48 -14.61
CA TYR A 254 -1.94 18.11 -14.15
C TYR A 254 -3.00 17.40 -15.00
N LEU A 255 -4.12 18.07 -15.29
CA LEU A 255 -5.17 17.53 -16.16
C LEU A 255 -4.68 17.29 -17.59
N GLU A 256 -3.84 18.17 -18.13
CA GLU A 256 -3.21 18.02 -19.44
C GLU A 256 -2.24 16.83 -19.48
N SER A 257 -1.59 16.50 -18.36
CA SER A 257 -0.64 15.39 -18.27
C SER A 257 -1.29 14.02 -18.51
N PHE A 258 -2.61 13.90 -18.34
CA PHE A 258 -3.37 12.69 -18.64
C PHE A 258 -3.77 12.57 -20.12
N ARG A 259 -3.52 13.60 -20.93
CA ARG A 259 -3.91 13.63 -22.34
C ARG A 259 -2.70 13.33 -23.23
N PRO A 260 -2.91 12.67 -24.38
CA PRO A 260 -1.87 12.59 -25.39
C PRO A 260 -1.52 14.01 -25.88
N PRO A 261 -0.27 14.26 -26.31
CA PRO A 261 0.13 15.52 -26.90
C PRO A 261 -0.80 15.92 -28.06
N GLN A 262 -1.07 17.22 -28.15
CA GLN A 262 -2.01 17.78 -29.12
C GLN A 262 -1.60 17.38 -30.56
N ASN A 263 -2.52 16.75 -31.30
CA ASN A 263 -2.44 16.26 -32.70
C ASN A 263 -2.07 14.79 -32.95
N ASP A 264 -1.90 13.95 -31.92
CA ASP A 264 -1.70 12.52 -32.16
C ASP A 264 -2.54 11.65 -31.23
N TYR A 265 -3.76 11.32 -31.66
CA TYR A 265 -4.68 10.42 -30.93
C TYR A 265 -4.18 8.97 -30.88
N GLU A 266 -3.10 8.64 -31.60
CA GLU A 266 -2.46 7.32 -31.58
C GLU A 266 -1.38 7.22 -30.49
N GLU A 267 -0.92 8.34 -29.91
CA GLU A 267 0.12 8.31 -28.87
C GLU A 267 -0.46 7.84 -27.52
N LYS A 268 0.23 6.87 -26.90
CA LYS A 268 -0.17 6.28 -25.62
C LYS A 268 -0.05 7.30 -24.47
N VAL A 269 -1.10 7.43 -23.66
CA VAL A 269 -1.08 8.19 -22.40
C VAL A 269 -0.01 7.66 -21.43
N PRO A 270 0.53 8.50 -20.51
CA PRO A 270 1.52 8.05 -19.54
C PRO A 270 1.02 6.90 -18.66
N ASP A 271 1.91 5.96 -18.34
CA ASP A 271 1.59 4.81 -17.49
C ASP A 271 1.42 5.21 -16.01
N PHE A 272 2.14 6.24 -15.57
CA PHE A 272 2.06 6.79 -14.22
C PHE A 272 2.10 8.32 -14.27
N VAL A 273 1.23 8.96 -13.51
CA VAL A 273 1.22 10.42 -13.33
C VAL A 273 1.16 10.73 -11.84
N GLU A 274 2.20 11.40 -11.35
CA GLU A 274 2.28 11.90 -9.97
C GLU A 274 2.53 13.40 -10.01
N THR A 275 2.08 14.10 -8.97
CA THR A 275 2.26 15.55 -8.87
C THR A 275 2.45 15.95 -7.42
N MET A 276 3.26 16.97 -7.24
CA MET A 276 3.47 17.56 -5.94
C MET A 276 3.51 19.06 -6.07
N ILE A 277 3.07 19.72 -5.01
CA ILE A 277 2.97 21.15 -4.94
C ILE A 277 3.74 21.57 -3.69
N PHE A 278 4.68 22.48 -3.85
CA PHE A 278 5.48 23.02 -2.75
C PHE A 278 5.63 24.54 -2.90
N ASN A 279 5.95 25.21 -1.79
CA ASN A 279 6.22 26.64 -1.76
C ASN A 279 7.59 26.89 -1.12
N GLU A 280 8.26 27.98 -1.46
CA GLU A 280 9.62 28.33 -1.02
C GLU A 280 9.78 28.33 0.51
N THR A 281 8.73 28.70 1.26
CA THR A 281 8.76 28.76 2.73
C THR A 281 8.56 27.43 3.45
N ASN A 282 8.19 26.34 2.76
CA ASN A 282 7.84 25.04 3.38
C ASN A 282 8.58 23.85 2.74
N ALA A 283 9.82 24.03 2.28
CA ALA A 283 10.60 22.99 1.62
C ALA A 283 11.03 21.79 2.52
N ASP A 284 10.60 21.73 3.79
CA ASP A 284 11.08 20.74 4.77
C ASP A 284 10.28 19.41 4.82
N HIS A 285 9.26 19.23 3.98
CA HIS A 285 8.50 17.97 3.92
C HIS A 285 8.55 17.37 2.52
N ASN A 286 9.61 16.56 2.32
CA ASN A 286 9.88 15.63 1.23
C ASN A 286 8.63 15.08 0.51
N ARG A 287 8.64 15.14 -0.83
CA ARG A 287 8.89 14.03 -1.75
C ARG A 287 9.15 14.61 -3.15
N GLN A 288 9.30 13.82 -4.22
CA GLN A 288 9.77 14.21 -5.57
C GLN A 288 8.68 14.00 -6.66
N VAL A 289 8.58 14.88 -7.68
CA VAL A 289 7.65 14.65 -8.82
C VAL A 289 8.34 13.73 -9.81
N CYS A 290 7.70 12.63 -10.18
CA CYS A 290 8.23 11.66 -11.14
C CYS A 290 7.15 11.39 -12.20
N PHE A 291 7.29 11.91 -13.43
CA PHE A 291 6.43 11.45 -14.53
C PHE A 291 7.08 10.25 -15.19
N LYS A 292 6.35 9.17 -15.46
CA LYS A 292 6.94 7.89 -15.89
C LYS A 292 6.38 7.47 -17.24
N ARG A 293 7.14 7.67 -18.30
CA ARG A 293 6.86 7.30 -19.69
C ARG A 293 7.54 5.96 -20.02
N ARG A 294 6.86 5.07 -20.75
CA ARG A 294 7.50 3.89 -21.34
C ARG A 294 8.17 4.32 -22.65
N GLY A 295 9.50 4.34 -22.69
CA GLY A 295 10.25 4.50 -23.94
C GLY A 295 10.48 3.14 -24.59
N ASP A 296 10.45 3.08 -25.92
CA ASP A 296 11.13 2.04 -26.68
C ASP A 296 12.61 2.42 -26.73
N LEU A 297 13.40 1.85 -25.80
CA LEU A 297 14.85 1.85 -25.89
C LEU A 297 15.25 0.80 -26.92
N GLN A 298 15.15 1.17 -28.19
CA GLN A 298 15.90 0.48 -29.24
C GLN A 298 17.36 0.90 -29.08
N ARG A 299 18.23 -0.11 -28.99
CA ARG A 299 19.68 0.05 -28.86
C ARG A 299 20.21 0.84 -30.06
N GLU A 300 20.78 2.00 -29.82
CA GLU A 300 21.88 2.51 -30.64
C GLU A 300 23.12 2.46 -29.75
N CYS A 301 23.84 1.33 -29.88
CA CYS A 301 25.27 1.31 -29.60
C CYS A 301 25.95 1.75 -30.89
N ASP A 302 26.67 2.86 -30.83
CA ASP A 302 27.92 3.10 -31.55
C ASP A 302 28.96 3.58 -30.54
#